data_AF-A0A3N9X877-F1
#
_entry.id   AF-A0A3N9X877-F1
#
_cell.length_a   1.000
_cell.length_b   1.000
_cell.length_c   1.000
_cell.angle_alpha   90.00
_cell.angle_beta   90.00
_cell.angle_gamma   90.00
#
_symmetry.space_group_name_H-M   'P 1'
#
loop_
_entity.id
_entity.type
_entity.pdbx_description
1 polymer ?
#
loop_
_entity_poly.entity_id
_entity_poly.type
_entity_poly.pdbx_seq_one_letter_code
_entity_poly.pdbx_strand_id
1 'polypeptide(L)'
;MTADPADDTRTRILRAALDLFAEHGYQRTSLRQIGERLRLTKTAILYHFPAKENLLAALVEPLVADLEALLDSARGQPTELARWTVLEGWVDIMLAHRRPLGMLFHDIALIGRGDTYHRLMEVAMRANDLIAGPDAGRLERVRAVQAVAACSDPIVFFTDVSDEVLRADMLDGVRRLLAPLPADPAAAPHLDPATGARTDAAVGARTTATVPPPTRETPTHVSARHAASGSATPTLPAGAASGPASGAGSRRRRPGRPPALGREQVEAARRMHAAGTHSVDAIAAALGVSRATVYRHLTAP
;
A
#
# COMPACT_ATOMS: atom_id res chain seq x y z
N MET A 1 -17.11 41.38 -12.78
CA MET A 1 -17.04 40.21 -11.88
C MET A 1 -16.62 39.02 -12.76
N THR A 2 -15.32 38.93 -13.02
CA THR A 2 -14.73 37.95 -13.94
C THR A 2 -14.62 36.62 -13.21
N ALA A 3 -15.36 35.61 -13.70
CA ALA A 3 -15.26 34.25 -13.23
C ALA A 3 -13.83 33.74 -13.44
N ASP A 4 -13.20 33.31 -12.34
CA ASP A 4 -11.87 32.68 -12.35
C ASP A 4 -11.96 31.33 -13.10
N PRO A 5 -11.11 31.04 -14.11
CA PRO A 5 -11.28 29.89 -15.01
C PRO A 5 -10.98 28.50 -14.41
N ALA A 6 -10.99 28.31 -13.08
CA ALA A 6 -10.47 27.09 -12.44
C ALA A 6 -11.38 26.37 -11.42
N ASP A 7 -12.59 26.85 -11.11
CA ASP A 7 -13.51 26.13 -10.19
C ASP A 7 -14.67 25.48 -10.96
N ASP A 8 -14.33 24.53 -11.85
CA ASP A 8 -15.33 23.67 -12.50
C ASP A 8 -16.19 22.95 -11.44
N THR A 9 -17.47 22.79 -11.74
CA THR A 9 -18.45 22.14 -10.85
C THR A 9 -17.96 20.76 -10.42
N ARG A 10 -17.25 20.04 -11.31
CA ARG A 10 -16.61 18.76 -10.99
C ARG A 10 -15.60 18.88 -9.85
N THR A 11 -14.70 19.86 -9.89
CA THR A 11 -13.69 20.11 -8.85
C THR A 11 -14.33 20.48 -7.51
N ARG A 12 -15.39 21.30 -7.54
CA ARG A 12 -16.16 21.66 -6.35
C ARG A 12 -16.81 20.44 -5.69
N ILE A 13 -17.36 19.53 -6.51
CA ILE A 13 -17.92 18.26 -6.04
C ILE A 13 -16.84 17.40 -5.38
N LEU A 14 -15.67 17.25 -6.00
CA LEU A 14 -14.57 16.47 -5.42
C LEU A 14 -14.10 17.05 -4.08
N ARG A 15 -13.90 18.37 -3.99
CA ARG A 15 -13.49 19.05 -2.75
C ARG A 15 -14.49 18.80 -1.62
N ALA A 16 -15.79 18.98 -1.89
CA ALA A 16 -16.84 18.73 -0.91
C ALA A 16 -16.96 17.26 -0.52
N ALA A 17 -16.79 16.34 -1.47
CA ALA A 17 -16.78 14.91 -1.21
C ALA A 17 -15.61 14.52 -0.31
N LEU A 18 -14.39 15.01 -0.59
CA LEU A 18 -13.20 14.74 0.23
C LEU A 18 -13.39 15.22 1.67
N ASP A 19 -13.87 16.45 1.87
CA ASP A 19 -14.13 16.99 3.21
C ASP A 19 -15.14 16.11 3.97
N LEU A 20 -16.27 15.77 3.34
CA LEU A 20 -17.32 14.97 3.97
C LEU A 20 -16.87 13.53 4.24
N PHE A 21 -16.09 12.92 3.34
CA PHE A 21 -15.52 11.60 3.54
C PHE A 21 -14.48 11.60 4.66
N ALA A 22 -13.64 12.63 4.79
CA ALA A 22 -12.70 12.73 5.90
C ALA A 22 -13.41 12.92 7.25
N GLU A 23 -14.50 13.70 7.30
CA GLU A 23 -15.24 13.98 8.54
C GLU A 23 -16.14 12.82 8.98
N HIS A 24 -16.88 12.23 8.03
CA HIS A 24 -17.92 11.25 8.32
C HIS A 24 -17.53 9.83 7.88
N GLY A 25 -16.39 9.62 7.24
CA GLY A 25 -16.09 8.38 6.53
C GLY A 25 -16.87 8.27 5.23
N TYR A 26 -16.29 7.54 4.28
CA TYR A 26 -16.86 7.23 2.98
C TYR A 26 -18.24 6.63 3.16
N GLN A 27 -18.39 5.52 3.91
CA GLN A 27 -19.66 4.78 3.98
C GLN A 27 -20.85 5.61 4.47
N ARG A 28 -20.66 6.45 5.49
CA ARG A 28 -21.74 7.26 6.09
C ARG A 28 -22.10 8.51 5.26
N THR A 29 -21.29 8.85 4.26
CA THR A 29 -21.53 10.01 3.40
C THR A 29 -22.37 9.62 2.18
N SER A 30 -23.44 10.36 1.91
CA SER A 30 -24.32 10.16 0.75
C SER A 30 -24.15 11.26 -0.30
N LEU A 31 -24.47 10.95 -1.56
CA LEU A 31 -24.52 11.96 -2.63
C LEU A 31 -25.50 13.11 -2.33
N ARG A 32 -26.52 12.85 -1.50
CA ARG A 32 -27.46 13.88 -1.05
C ARG A 32 -26.79 14.90 -0.15
N GLN A 33 -26.00 14.46 0.84
CA GLN A 33 -25.25 15.35 1.73
C GLN A 33 -24.24 16.22 0.96
N ILE A 34 -23.56 15.63 -0.03
CA ILE A 34 -22.67 16.38 -0.93
C ILE A 34 -23.46 17.45 -1.70
N GLY A 35 -24.65 17.11 -2.22
CA GLY A 35 -25.54 18.03 -2.92
C GLY A 35 -26.02 19.17 -2.03
N GLU A 36 -26.45 18.87 -0.80
CA GLU A 36 -26.86 19.87 0.19
C GLU A 36 -25.74 20.88 0.48
N ARG A 37 -24.51 20.40 0.69
CA ARG A 37 -23.33 21.26 0.94
C ARG A 37 -23.04 22.21 -0.22
N LEU A 38 -23.28 21.77 -1.46
CA LEU A 38 -23.00 22.54 -2.68
C LEU A 38 -24.21 23.28 -3.26
N ARG A 39 -25.40 23.10 -2.66
CA ARG A 39 -26.70 23.53 -3.23
C ARG A 39 -26.94 22.96 -4.62
N LEU A 40 -26.53 21.72 -4.84
CA LEU A 40 -26.74 20.95 -6.06
C LEU A 40 -27.75 19.82 -5.81
N THR A 41 -28.50 19.45 -6.84
CA THR A 41 -29.35 18.25 -6.76
C THR A 41 -28.49 16.99 -6.85
N LYS A 42 -28.98 15.87 -6.30
CA LYS A 42 -28.34 14.56 -6.50
C LYS A 42 -28.15 14.25 -7.99
N THR A 43 -29.11 14.61 -8.83
CA THR A 43 -29.04 14.41 -10.29
C THR A 43 -27.90 15.21 -10.91
N ALA A 44 -27.68 16.45 -10.48
CA ALA A 44 -26.55 17.26 -10.94
C ALA A 44 -25.20 16.64 -10.55
N ILE A 45 -25.08 16.02 -9.37
CA ILE A 45 -23.87 15.28 -8.99
C ILE A 45 -23.69 14.03 -9.85
N LEU A 46 -24.77 13.26 -10.04
CA LEU A 46 -24.76 12.03 -10.84
C LEU A 46 -24.38 12.28 -12.31
N TYR A 47 -24.66 13.47 -12.84
CA TYR A 47 -24.22 13.88 -14.17
C TYR A 47 -22.68 13.89 -14.29
N HIS A 48 -21.96 14.34 -13.26
CA HIS A 48 -20.49 14.35 -13.25
C HIS A 48 -19.89 13.02 -12.77
N PHE A 49 -20.56 12.36 -11.82
CA PHE A 49 -20.08 11.14 -11.18
C PHE A 49 -21.22 10.12 -11.08
N PRO A 50 -21.31 9.17 -12.02
CA PRO A 50 -22.45 8.25 -12.13
C PRO A 50 -22.73 7.41 -10.87
N ALA A 51 -21.71 7.20 -10.05
CA ALA A 51 -21.83 6.56 -8.75
C ALA A 51 -20.88 7.19 -7.72
N LYS A 52 -21.09 6.89 -6.45
CA LYS A 52 -20.25 7.38 -5.34
C LYS A 52 -18.83 6.82 -5.42
N GLU A 53 -18.70 5.60 -5.95
CA GLU A 53 -17.44 4.94 -6.22
C GLU A 53 -16.61 5.71 -7.25
N ASN A 54 -17.28 6.36 -8.22
CA ASN A 54 -16.58 7.22 -9.20
C ASN A 54 -16.03 8.50 -8.57
N LEU A 55 -16.65 9.03 -7.50
CA LEU A 55 -16.07 10.13 -6.73
C LEU A 55 -14.80 9.66 -6.02
N LEU A 56 -14.87 8.51 -5.36
CA LEU A 56 -13.72 7.93 -4.66
C LEU A 56 -12.56 7.67 -5.64
N ALA A 57 -12.84 7.01 -6.76
CA ALA A 57 -11.84 6.76 -7.80
C ALA A 57 -11.22 8.07 -8.29
N ALA A 58 -12.03 9.09 -8.59
CA ALA A 58 -11.52 10.38 -9.06
C ALA A 58 -10.73 11.17 -7.99
N LEU A 59 -11.01 10.98 -6.70
CA LEU A 59 -10.23 11.58 -5.61
C LEU A 59 -8.85 10.95 -5.46
N VAL A 60 -8.73 9.66 -5.75
CA VAL A 60 -7.51 8.87 -5.57
C VAL A 60 -6.69 8.78 -6.86
N GLU A 61 -7.30 9.03 -8.01
CA GLU A 61 -6.63 8.99 -9.32
C GLU A 61 -5.33 9.80 -9.38
N PRO A 62 -5.25 11.05 -8.87
CA PRO A 62 -4.00 11.82 -8.93
C PRO A 62 -2.85 11.14 -8.19
N LEU A 63 -3.14 10.59 -7.00
CA LEU A 63 -2.16 9.81 -6.23
C LEU A 63 -1.66 8.60 -7.03
N VAL A 64 -2.57 7.83 -7.62
CA VAL A 64 -2.20 6.63 -8.37
C VAL A 64 -1.39 6.99 -9.61
N ALA A 65 -1.79 8.03 -10.34
CA ALA A 65 -1.09 8.50 -11.53
C ALA A 65 0.33 8.99 -11.21
N ASP A 66 0.50 9.73 -10.12
CA ASP A 66 1.82 10.21 -9.69
C ASP A 66 2.74 9.04 -9.30
N LEU A 67 2.21 8.04 -8.58
CA LEU A 67 2.97 6.83 -8.25
C LEU A 67 3.33 6.01 -9.49
N GLU A 68 2.40 5.83 -10.42
CA GLU A 68 2.66 5.16 -11.70
C GLU A 68 3.78 5.89 -12.46
N ALA A 69 3.71 7.21 -12.57
CA ALA A 69 4.74 8.04 -13.21
C ALA A 69 6.11 7.93 -12.52
N LEU A 70 6.14 7.90 -11.19
CA LEU A 70 7.36 7.69 -10.42
C LEU A 70 8.01 6.34 -10.76
N LEU A 71 7.25 5.25 -10.68
CA LEU A 71 7.77 3.92 -10.96
C LEU A 71 8.24 3.79 -12.41
N ASP A 72 7.55 4.48 -13.33
CA ASP A 72 7.91 4.55 -14.73
C ASP A 72 9.24 5.30 -14.94
N SER A 73 9.47 6.38 -14.20
CA SER A 73 10.73 7.15 -14.24
C SER A 73 11.95 6.40 -13.71
N ALA A 74 11.73 5.46 -12.77
CA ALA A 74 12.78 4.64 -12.18
C ALA A 74 13.17 3.43 -13.07
N ARG A 75 12.40 3.14 -14.13
CA ARG A 75 12.69 2.00 -15.01
C ARG A 75 14.00 2.18 -15.77
N GLY A 76 14.79 1.10 -15.82
CA GLY A 76 16.07 1.08 -16.53
C GLY A 76 17.21 1.77 -15.79
N GLN A 77 16.95 2.39 -14.63
CA GLN A 77 18.02 2.91 -13.78
C GLN A 77 18.79 1.74 -13.11
N PRO A 78 20.07 1.94 -12.75
CA PRO A 78 20.78 1.00 -11.89
C PRO A 78 20.01 0.76 -10.59
N THR A 79 20.00 -0.48 -10.09
CA THR A 79 19.16 -0.91 -8.94
C THR A 79 19.23 0.03 -7.74
N GLU A 80 20.43 0.44 -7.33
CA GLU A 80 20.61 1.32 -6.18
C GLU A 80 20.02 2.71 -6.41
N LEU A 81 20.18 3.25 -7.62
CA LEU A 81 19.59 4.54 -8.01
C LEU A 81 18.06 4.42 -8.09
N ALA A 82 17.55 3.38 -8.76
CA ALA A 82 16.12 3.12 -8.89
C ALA A 82 15.45 3.02 -7.51
N ARG A 83 16.07 2.29 -6.58
CA ARG A 83 15.60 2.13 -5.20
C ARG A 83 15.40 3.47 -4.51
N TRP A 84 16.41 4.35 -4.53
CA TRP A 84 16.32 5.63 -3.84
C TRP A 84 15.42 6.63 -4.56
N THR A 85 15.41 6.64 -5.90
CA THR A 85 14.43 7.39 -6.69
C THR A 85 13.00 7.03 -6.26
N VAL A 86 12.69 5.73 -6.18
CA VAL A 86 11.36 5.26 -5.78
C VAL A 86 11.07 5.61 -4.32
N LEU A 87 11.97 5.37 -3.38
CA LEU A 87 11.70 5.62 -1.96
C LEU A 87 11.48 7.10 -1.65
N GLU A 88 12.33 7.97 -2.18
CA GLU A 88 12.21 9.42 -1.96
C GLU A 88 10.96 9.96 -2.64
N GLY A 89 10.75 9.63 -3.92
CA GLY A 89 9.56 10.04 -4.64
C GLY A 89 8.27 9.48 -4.03
N TRP A 90 8.29 8.26 -3.50
CA TRP A 90 7.12 7.65 -2.86
C TRP A 90 6.72 8.42 -1.62
N VAL A 91 7.68 8.74 -0.74
CA VAL A 91 7.41 9.56 0.44
C VAL A 91 6.88 10.94 0.05
N ASP A 92 7.49 11.57 -0.96
CA ASP A 92 7.06 12.89 -1.44
C ASP A 92 5.62 12.91 -1.96
N ILE A 93 5.26 11.91 -2.77
CA ILE A 93 3.91 11.76 -3.31
C ILE A 93 2.92 11.46 -2.17
N MET A 94 3.27 10.60 -1.23
CA MET A 94 2.38 10.30 -0.09
C MET A 94 2.11 11.54 0.77
N LEU A 95 3.12 12.37 1.01
CA LEU A 95 2.96 13.63 1.73
C LEU A 95 2.11 14.63 0.92
N ALA A 96 2.33 14.75 -0.38
CA ALA A 96 1.55 15.62 -1.26
C ALA A 96 0.05 15.24 -1.30
N HIS A 97 -0.26 13.93 -1.18
CA HIS A 97 -1.62 13.39 -1.20
C HIS A 97 -2.13 12.93 0.18
N ARG A 98 -1.55 13.49 1.25
CA ARG A 98 -1.84 13.11 2.65
C ARG A 98 -3.32 13.17 3.03
N ARG A 99 -4.07 14.16 2.52
CA ARG A 99 -5.51 14.31 2.80
C ARG A 99 -6.35 13.14 2.21
N PRO A 100 -6.28 12.84 0.90
CA PRO A 100 -6.89 11.63 0.34
C PRO A 100 -6.48 10.34 1.06
N LEU A 101 -5.21 10.19 1.43
CA LEU A 101 -4.71 9.00 2.14
C LEU A 101 -5.29 8.84 3.54
N GLY A 102 -5.39 9.92 4.32
CA GLY A 102 -6.04 9.88 5.63
C GLY A 102 -7.50 9.44 5.54
N MET A 103 -8.23 9.96 4.53
CA MET A 103 -9.60 9.51 4.24
C MET A 103 -9.64 8.01 3.88
N LEU A 104 -8.72 7.54 3.03
CA LEU A 104 -8.63 6.13 2.67
C LEU A 104 -8.35 5.25 3.88
N PHE A 105 -7.46 5.65 4.80
CA PHE A 105 -7.11 4.82 5.95
C PHE A 105 -8.31 4.52 6.86
N HIS A 106 -9.22 5.47 7.04
CA HIS A 106 -10.44 5.27 7.81
C HIS A 106 -11.43 4.27 7.16
N ASP A 107 -11.30 4.00 5.86
CA ASP A 107 -12.22 3.15 5.09
C ASP A 107 -11.53 2.01 4.30
N ILE A 108 -10.21 1.86 4.37
CA ILE A 108 -9.38 0.94 3.56
C ILE A 108 -9.75 -0.53 3.80
N ALA A 109 -10.24 -0.84 5.00
CA ALA A 109 -10.79 -2.16 5.32
C ALA A 109 -12.07 -2.51 4.51
N LEU A 110 -12.67 -1.53 3.82
CA LEU A 110 -13.95 -1.66 3.11
C LEU A 110 -13.87 -1.34 1.60
N ILE A 111 -12.73 -0.88 1.06
CA ILE A 111 -12.51 -0.76 -0.39
C ILE A 111 -12.15 -2.14 -0.96
N GLY A 112 -13.01 -3.12 -0.70
CA GLY A 112 -12.90 -4.46 -1.22
C GLY A 112 -13.40 -4.50 -2.67
N ARG A 113 -12.47 -4.72 -3.61
CA ARG A 113 -12.68 -5.29 -4.96
C ARG A 113 -13.05 -4.34 -6.11
N GLY A 114 -12.67 -3.06 -6.05
CA GLY A 114 -12.75 -2.13 -7.19
C GLY A 114 -11.42 -1.99 -7.93
N ASP A 115 -11.45 -1.48 -9.17
CA ASP A 115 -10.26 -1.30 -10.01
C ASP A 115 -9.18 -0.41 -9.35
N THR A 116 -9.58 0.61 -8.59
CA THR A 116 -8.64 1.48 -7.85
C THR A 116 -7.82 0.70 -6.82
N TYR A 117 -8.43 -0.23 -6.10
CA TYR A 117 -7.71 -1.07 -5.13
C TYR A 117 -6.70 -1.96 -5.85
N HIS A 118 -7.09 -2.59 -6.97
CA HIS A 118 -6.18 -3.40 -7.76
C HIS A 118 -4.99 -2.58 -8.28
N ARG A 119 -5.21 -1.36 -8.78
CA ARG A 119 -4.14 -0.47 -9.22
C ARG A 119 -3.19 -0.08 -8.09
N LEU A 120 -3.72 0.29 -6.91
CA LEU A 120 -2.88 0.58 -5.74
C LEU A 120 -2.02 -0.61 -5.32
N MET A 121 -2.59 -1.83 -5.34
CA MET A 121 -1.83 -3.04 -5.05
C MET A 121 -0.76 -3.32 -6.12
N GLU A 122 -1.08 -3.14 -7.40
CA GLU A 122 -0.12 -3.29 -8.50
C GLU A 122 1.04 -2.30 -8.37
N VAL A 123 0.75 -1.03 -8.08
CA VAL A 123 1.74 0.01 -7.83
C VAL A 123 2.64 -0.36 -6.64
N ALA A 124 2.06 -0.79 -5.52
CA ALA A 124 2.84 -1.19 -4.35
C ALA A 124 3.73 -2.42 -4.65
N MET A 125 3.21 -3.43 -5.36
CA MET A 125 3.98 -4.61 -5.76
C MET A 125 5.15 -4.23 -6.68
N ARG A 126 4.91 -3.38 -7.69
CA ARG A 126 5.96 -2.88 -8.59
C ARG A 126 7.02 -2.07 -7.84
N ALA A 127 6.63 -1.27 -6.85
CA ALA A 127 7.56 -0.54 -6.01
C ALA A 127 8.46 -1.51 -5.21
N ASN A 128 7.87 -2.55 -4.60
CA ASN A 128 8.62 -3.57 -3.86
C ASN A 128 9.67 -4.25 -4.75
N ASP A 129 9.30 -4.61 -5.98
CA ASP A 129 10.20 -5.26 -6.93
C ASP A 129 11.36 -4.34 -7.35
N LEU A 130 11.08 -3.07 -7.63
CA LEU A 130 12.10 -2.06 -7.98
C LEU A 130 13.06 -1.79 -6.82
N ILE A 131 12.55 -1.69 -5.59
CA ILE A 131 13.35 -1.45 -4.37
C ILE A 131 14.22 -2.67 -4.07
N ALA A 132 13.67 -3.88 -4.19
CA ALA A 132 14.42 -5.11 -3.96
C ALA A 132 15.55 -5.27 -5.00
N GLY A 133 15.21 -5.11 -6.28
CA GLY A 133 16.10 -5.37 -7.42
C GLY A 133 15.97 -6.80 -7.96
N PRO A 134 16.47 -7.06 -9.18
CA PRO A 134 16.23 -8.30 -9.92
C PRO A 134 16.84 -9.55 -9.26
N ASP A 135 17.99 -9.40 -8.59
CA ASP A 135 18.72 -10.52 -7.96
C ASP A 135 18.52 -10.58 -6.44
N ALA A 136 17.50 -9.89 -5.93
CA ALA A 136 17.22 -9.80 -4.50
C ALA A 136 16.93 -11.18 -3.90
N GLY A 137 17.60 -11.52 -2.80
CA GLY A 137 17.27 -12.68 -1.98
C GLY A 137 15.97 -12.49 -1.20
N ARG A 138 15.60 -13.50 -0.41
CA ARG A 138 14.36 -13.46 0.42
C ARG A 138 14.40 -12.29 1.41
N LEU A 139 15.55 -12.02 2.02
CA LEU A 139 15.68 -10.98 3.04
C LEU A 139 15.51 -9.59 2.41
N GLU A 140 16.14 -9.34 1.27
CA GLU A 140 16.07 -8.08 0.54
C GLU A 140 14.64 -7.78 0.08
N ARG A 141 13.92 -8.79 -0.42
CA ARG A 141 12.51 -8.65 -0.80
C ARG A 141 11.62 -8.33 0.39
N VAL A 142 11.81 -9.00 1.54
CA VAL A 142 11.06 -8.69 2.77
C VAL A 142 11.31 -7.25 3.21
N ARG A 143 12.58 -6.81 3.19
CA ARG A 143 12.95 -5.44 3.56
C ARG A 143 12.39 -4.39 2.60
N ALA A 144 12.32 -4.69 1.31
CA ALA A 144 11.69 -3.80 0.34
C ALA A 144 10.20 -3.58 0.65
N VAL A 145 9.47 -4.66 0.94
CA VAL A 145 8.07 -4.58 1.38
C VAL A 145 7.93 -3.79 2.68
N GLN A 146 8.81 -4.04 3.65
CA GLN A 146 8.83 -3.30 4.91
C GLN A 146 9.13 -1.80 4.72
N ALA A 147 10.01 -1.45 3.77
CA ALA A 147 10.33 -0.07 3.47
C ALA A 147 9.13 0.68 2.88
N VAL A 148 8.43 0.08 1.91
CA VAL A 148 7.20 0.68 1.35
C VAL A 148 6.11 0.82 2.42
N ALA A 149 5.93 -0.20 3.26
CA ALA A 149 4.97 -0.14 4.36
C ALA A 149 5.32 0.96 5.39
N ALA A 150 6.61 1.09 5.74
CA ALA A 150 7.11 2.15 6.63
C ALA A 150 6.88 3.56 6.06
N CYS A 151 6.72 3.68 4.75
CA CYS A 151 6.40 4.94 4.08
C CYS A 151 4.90 5.28 4.03
N SER A 152 4.01 4.54 4.71
CA SER A 152 2.56 4.77 4.62
C SER A 152 1.93 5.18 5.96
N ASP A 153 2.12 4.40 7.02
CA ASP A 153 1.48 4.64 8.32
C ASP A 153 1.85 6.02 8.93
N PRO A 154 3.12 6.47 8.91
CA PRO A 154 3.46 7.75 9.53
C PRO A 154 2.71 8.95 8.94
N ILE A 155 2.41 8.95 7.64
CA ILE A 155 1.63 10.00 6.98
C ILE A 155 0.24 10.12 7.61
N VAL A 156 -0.38 8.99 7.95
CA VAL A 156 -1.73 8.96 8.51
C VAL A 156 -1.74 9.29 10.00
N PHE A 157 -0.76 8.81 10.76
CA PHE A 157 -0.81 8.93 12.22
C PHE A 157 -0.20 10.22 12.77
N PHE A 158 0.79 10.82 12.09
CA PHE A 158 1.54 11.98 12.60
C PHE A 158 1.07 13.30 11.97
N THR A 159 -0.25 13.52 11.88
CA THR A 159 -0.86 14.68 11.18
C THR A 159 -0.48 16.05 11.77
N ASP A 160 0.02 16.07 13.00
CA ASP A 160 0.53 17.23 13.72
C ASP A 160 2.00 17.57 13.38
N VAL A 161 2.73 16.64 12.75
CA VAL A 161 4.11 16.83 12.31
C VAL A 161 4.13 17.44 10.91
N SER A 162 4.95 18.48 10.74
CA SER A 162 5.19 19.12 9.44
C SER A 162 5.75 18.12 8.43
N ASP A 163 5.34 18.25 7.17
CA ASP A 163 5.76 17.33 6.11
C ASP A 163 7.29 17.26 5.93
N GLU A 164 8.02 18.37 6.14
CA GLU A 164 9.49 18.39 6.06
C GLU A 164 10.15 17.48 7.11
N VAL A 165 9.76 17.63 8.38
CA VAL A 165 10.29 16.80 9.48
C VAL A 165 9.88 15.34 9.29
N LEU A 166 8.60 15.10 8.98
CA LEU A 166 8.09 13.74 8.80
C LEU A 166 8.79 13.01 7.64
N ARG A 167 9.04 13.72 6.53
CA ARG A 167 9.82 13.20 5.40
C ARG A 167 11.22 12.77 5.85
N ALA A 168 11.91 13.62 6.60
CA ALA A 168 13.28 13.35 7.06
C ALA A 168 13.33 12.10 7.96
N ASP A 169 12.41 12.00 8.92
CA ASP A 169 12.32 10.87 9.86
C ASP A 169 11.98 9.55 9.14
N MET A 170 11.03 9.59 8.20
CA MET A 170 10.66 8.42 7.40
C MET A 170 11.83 7.91 6.57
N LEU A 171 12.56 8.80 5.89
CA LEU A 171 13.71 8.42 5.08
C LEU A 171 14.89 7.94 5.93
N ASP A 172 15.12 8.47 7.12
CA ASP A 172 16.09 7.92 8.07
C ASP A 172 15.73 6.49 8.48
N GLY A 173 14.46 6.25 8.84
CA GLY A 173 13.96 4.92 9.18
C GLY A 173 14.17 3.89 8.05
N VAL A 174 13.84 4.27 6.82
CA VAL A 174 14.05 3.42 5.64
C VAL A 174 15.53 3.15 5.36
N ARG A 175 16.41 4.14 5.51
CA ARG A 175 17.87 3.96 5.37
C ARG A 175 18.40 2.94 6.36
N ARG A 176 17.98 3.01 7.62
CA ARG A 176 18.39 2.05 8.65
C ARG A 176 17.86 0.64 8.38
N LEU A 177 16.62 0.54 7.90
CA LEU A 177 16.00 -0.74 7.54
C LEU A 177 16.74 -1.43 6.38
N LEU A 178 17.15 -0.66 5.38
CA LEU A 178 17.82 -1.15 4.17
C LEU A 178 19.34 -1.24 4.32
N ALA A 179 19.90 -0.79 5.44
CA ALA A 179 21.32 -0.91 5.70
C ALA A 179 21.76 -2.39 5.67
N PRO A 180 22.96 -2.68 5.13
CA PRO A 180 23.55 -4.01 5.21
C PRO A 180 23.55 -4.48 6.66
N LEU A 181 23.15 -5.73 6.89
CA LEU A 181 23.37 -6.32 8.22
C LEU A 181 24.88 -6.39 8.46
N PRO A 182 25.36 -6.15 9.69
CA PRO A 182 26.73 -6.46 10.04
C PRO A 182 26.99 -7.93 9.68
N ALA A 183 28.19 -8.21 9.16
CA ALA A 183 28.59 -9.52 8.65
C ALA A 183 28.50 -10.64 9.69
N ASP A 184 28.36 -10.29 10.97
CA ASP A 184 28.16 -11.21 12.08
C ASP A 184 26.78 -11.05 12.73
N PRO A 185 25.83 -11.97 12.47
CA PRO A 185 24.53 -11.98 13.16
C PRO A 185 24.64 -12.33 14.66
N ALA A 186 25.77 -12.89 15.13
CA ALA A 186 26.02 -13.17 16.55
C ALA A 186 26.49 -11.93 17.34
N ALA A 187 26.85 -10.84 16.64
CA ALA A 187 27.14 -9.55 17.25
C ALA A 187 25.88 -8.70 17.50
N ALA A 188 24.72 -9.12 17.00
CA ALA A 188 23.46 -8.53 17.41
C ALA A 188 23.18 -8.96 18.85
N PRO A 189 22.89 -8.04 19.80
CA PRO A 189 22.59 -8.42 21.17
C PRO A 189 21.33 -9.29 21.20
N HIS A 190 21.53 -10.61 21.30
CA HIS A 190 20.46 -11.55 21.52
C HIS A 190 19.98 -11.38 22.96
N LEU A 191 18.68 -11.11 23.14
CA LEU A 191 18.05 -11.25 24.44
C LEU A 191 18.02 -12.75 24.77
N ASP A 192 18.78 -13.15 25.79
CA ASP A 192 18.69 -14.49 26.33
C ASP A 192 17.26 -14.71 26.90
N PRO A 193 16.48 -15.64 26.33
CA PRO A 193 15.09 -15.87 26.74
C PRO A 193 14.96 -16.39 28.18
N ALA A 194 16.06 -16.85 28.80
CA ALA A 194 16.05 -17.30 30.19
C ALA A 194 16.21 -16.17 31.22
N THR A 195 16.80 -15.03 30.84
CA THR A 195 17.32 -14.07 31.83
C THR A 195 16.93 -12.62 31.55
N GLY A 196 16.44 -12.28 30.35
CA GLY A 196 16.04 -10.91 29.99
C GLY A 196 17.18 -9.87 30.00
N ALA A 197 18.41 -10.29 30.25
CA ALA A 197 19.60 -9.45 30.22
C ALA A 197 20.23 -9.47 28.82
N ARG A 198 20.65 -8.29 28.34
CA ARG A 198 21.53 -8.21 27.15
C ARG A 198 22.89 -8.79 27.52
N THR A 199 23.35 -9.79 26.77
CA THR A 199 24.72 -10.26 26.87
C THR A 199 25.64 -9.32 26.09
N ASP A 200 26.38 -8.48 26.81
CA ASP A 200 27.46 -7.68 26.22
C ASP A 200 28.64 -8.60 25.88
N ALA A 201 28.88 -8.82 24.59
CA ALA A 201 30.08 -9.49 24.11
C ALA A 201 31.29 -8.55 24.23
N ALA A 202 32.08 -8.78 25.29
CA ALA A 202 33.52 -8.53 25.43
C ALA A 202 34.10 -7.21 24.88
N VAL A 203 34.11 -6.16 25.73
CA VAL A 203 35.14 -5.11 25.67
C VAL A 203 36.37 -5.61 26.43
N GLY A 204 37.36 -6.12 25.71
CA GLY A 204 38.68 -6.42 26.24
C GLY A 204 39.46 -5.14 26.60
N ALA A 205 40.14 -5.20 27.75
CA ALA A 205 41.17 -4.29 28.25
C ALA A 205 40.75 -2.86 28.64
N ARG A 206 40.23 -2.71 29.87
CA ARG A 206 40.36 -1.45 30.62
C ARG A 206 41.69 -1.45 31.39
N THR A 207 42.71 -0.85 30.81
CA THR A 207 43.86 -0.33 31.57
C THR A 207 43.44 1.00 32.16
N THR A 208 43.51 1.13 33.48
CA THR A 208 43.27 2.37 34.22
C THR A 208 44.27 3.44 33.77
N ALA A 209 43.77 4.53 33.18
CA ALA A 209 44.54 5.76 33.02
C ALA A 209 43.62 6.98 33.17
N THR A 210 43.93 7.75 34.20
CA THR A 210 43.40 9.06 34.57
C THR A 210 43.39 10.03 33.39
N VAL A 211 42.29 10.75 33.21
CA VAL A 211 42.10 11.82 32.22
C VAL A 211 42.91 13.07 32.61
N PRO A 212 43.71 13.66 31.71
CA PRO A 212 43.96 15.10 31.70
C PRO A 212 43.14 15.81 30.59
N PRO A 213 42.85 17.12 30.73
CA PRO A 213 41.90 17.85 29.89
C PRO A 213 42.47 18.21 28.51
N PRO A 214 41.63 18.63 27.54
CA PRO A 214 42.03 18.72 26.14
C PRO A 214 42.77 20.02 25.82
N THR A 215 43.83 19.92 25.01
CA THR A 215 44.38 21.04 24.24
C THR A 215 44.14 20.80 22.75
N ARG A 216 43.65 21.86 22.10
CA ARG A 216 43.39 21.97 20.66
C ARG A 216 44.69 21.82 19.85
N GLU A 217 44.59 21.24 18.65
CA GLU A 217 45.23 21.73 17.40
C GLU A 217 44.85 20.82 16.19
N THR A 218 44.44 21.46 15.10
CA THR A 218 44.37 20.98 13.69
C THR A 218 45.78 20.64 13.14
N PRO A 219 46.04 19.87 12.04
CA PRO A 219 45.39 20.04 10.71
C PRO A 219 45.42 18.86 9.66
N THR A 220 44.72 19.11 8.52
CA THR A 220 45.03 18.77 7.09
C THR A 220 44.92 17.37 6.46
N HIS A 221 44.10 17.33 5.39
CA HIS A 221 44.23 16.77 4.02
C HIS A 221 44.88 15.40 3.74
N VAL A 222 44.24 14.59 2.86
CA VAL A 222 44.79 14.20 1.54
C VAL A 222 43.72 13.51 0.67
N SER A 223 43.69 13.91 -0.60
CA SER A 223 42.90 13.37 -1.73
C SER A 223 43.72 12.37 -2.55
N ALA A 224 43.07 11.40 -3.21
CA ALA A 224 43.34 10.90 -4.59
C ALA A 224 42.44 9.67 -4.86
N ARG A 225 41.55 9.63 -5.87
CA ARG A 225 41.66 9.62 -7.35
C ARG A 225 42.19 8.32 -7.99
N HIS A 226 41.39 7.87 -8.98
CA HIS A 226 41.72 7.14 -10.23
C HIS A 226 41.96 5.62 -10.13
N ALA A 227 41.64 4.79 -11.13
CA ALA A 227 40.86 4.86 -12.38
C ALA A 227 40.89 3.47 -13.04
N ALA A 228 39.89 3.17 -13.89
CA ALA A 228 39.92 2.31 -15.10
C ALA A 228 40.28 0.81 -14.92
N SER A 229 39.98 -0.16 -15.80
CA SER A 229 39.46 -0.24 -17.16
C SER A 229 39.16 -1.73 -17.49
N GLY A 230 38.43 -2.00 -18.59
CA GLY A 230 38.57 -3.22 -19.42
C GLY A 230 37.43 -4.25 -19.27
N SER A 231 36.42 -4.29 -20.13
CA SER A 231 36.36 -4.81 -21.52
C SER A 231 36.32 -6.33 -21.64
N ALA A 232 35.22 -6.88 -22.18
CA ALA A 232 35.20 -7.68 -23.44
C ALA A 232 33.95 -8.59 -23.51
N THR A 233 33.20 -8.43 -24.60
CA THR A 233 32.15 -9.32 -25.13
C THR A 233 32.79 -10.50 -25.89
N PRO A 234 32.06 -11.62 -26.13
CA PRO A 234 31.47 -11.80 -27.47
C PRO A 234 30.12 -12.61 -27.55
N THR A 235 29.20 -12.08 -28.35
CA THR A 235 28.44 -12.66 -29.51
C THR A 235 27.91 -14.12 -29.56
N LEU A 236 26.56 -14.28 -29.45
CA LEU A 236 25.53 -15.00 -30.29
C LEU A 236 25.66 -16.51 -30.70
N PRO A 237 24.57 -17.29 -31.00
CA PRO A 237 23.39 -16.86 -31.78
C PRO A 237 21.96 -17.47 -31.52
N ALA A 238 21.03 -16.83 -32.24
CA ALA A 238 19.63 -17.06 -32.66
C ALA A 238 18.89 -18.42 -32.53
N GLY A 239 17.55 -18.31 -32.38
CA GLY A 239 16.57 -19.35 -32.71
C GLY A 239 15.11 -18.86 -32.73
N ALA A 240 14.54 -18.82 -33.94
CA ALA A 240 13.13 -18.73 -34.38
C ALA A 240 12.11 -19.59 -33.56
N ALA A 241 10.78 -19.50 -33.62
CA ALA A 241 9.73 -18.68 -34.22
C ALA A 241 8.37 -19.27 -33.74
N SER A 242 7.26 -18.58 -34.06
CA SER A 242 5.90 -19.12 -34.31
C SER A 242 4.88 -19.10 -33.15
N GLY A 243 3.78 -18.34 -33.37
CA GLY A 243 2.53 -18.39 -32.59
C GLY A 243 1.57 -19.50 -33.04
N PRO A 244 0.26 -19.21 -33.19
CA PRO A 244 -0.73 -19.07 -32.12
C PRO A 244 -1.92 -20.05 -32.30
N ALA A 245 -2.79 -20.23 -31.30
CA ALA A 245 -4.13 -20.78 -31.53
C ALA A 245 -5.15 -20.39 -30.45
N SER A 246 -6.33 -20.05 -30.94
CA SER A 246 -7.52 -19.53 -30.27
C SER A 246 -8.35 -20.63 -29.60
N GLY A 247 -9.30 -20.22 -28.75
CA GLY A 247 -10.34 -21.11 -28.21
C GLY A 247 -11.42 -20.34 -27.44
N ALA A 248 -12.38 -19.78 -28.18
CA ALA A 248 -13.58 -19.16 -27.63
C ALA A 248 -14.54 -20.22 -27.04
N GLY A 249 -15.11 -19.94 -25.86
CA GLY A 249 -16.09 -20.79 -25.18
C GLY A 249 -17.32 -20.00 -24.71
N SER A 250 -18.48 -20.46 -25.14
CA SER A 250 -19.83 -19.87 -25.12
C SER A 250 -20.42 -19.38 -23.78
N ARG A 251 -21.09 -18.22 -23.80
CA ARG A 251 -21.99 -17.70 -22.75
C ARG A 251 -23.32 -18.48 -22.68
N ARG A 252 -23.62 -19.06 -21.52
CA ARG A 252 -24.90 -19.72 -21.21
C ARG A 252 -25.79 -18.80 -20.35
N ARG A 253 -27.03 -18.54 -20.79
CA ARG A 253 -28.07 -17.74 -20.10
C ARG A 253 -28.54 -18.41 -18.79
N ARG A 254 -28.72 -17.64 -17.71
CA ARG A 254 -29.23 -18.09 -16.40
C ARG A 254 -30.78 -18.06 -16.34
N PRO A 255 -31.46 -19.09 -15.81
CA PRO A 255 -32.88 -19.04 -15.46
C PRO A 255 -33.11 -18.40 -14.07
N GLY A 256 -34.34 -17.94 -13.82
CA GLY A 256 -34.75 -17.06 -12.72
C GLY A 256 -34.63 -17.59 -11.29
N ARG A 257 -34.84 -16.66 -10.35
CA ARG A 257 -34.69 -16.71 -8.88
C ARG A 257 -35.22 -18.02 -8.23
N PRO A 258 -34.41 -18.78 -7.47
CA PRO A 258 -34.91 -19.94 -6.72
C PRO A 258 -35.79 -19.53 -5.52
N PRO A 259 -36.73 -20.39 -5.08
CA PRO A 259 -37.72 -20.09 -4.05
C PRO A 259 -37.10 -20.04 -2.65
N ALA A 260 -37.79 -19.41 -1.69
CA ALA A 260 -37.39 -19.32 -0.29
C ALA A 260 -37.21 -20.72 0.35
N LEU A 261 -36.24 -20.87 1.27
CA LEU A 261 -35.92 -22.12 1.97
C LEU A 261 -37.18 -22.71 2.64
N GLY A 262 -37.41 -24.01 2.44
CA GLY A 262 -38.43 -24.77 3.17
C GLY A 262 -38.05 -24.95 4.65
N ARG A 263 -39.05 -25.19 5.51
CA ARG A 263 -38.85 -25.33 6.98
C ARG A 263 -37.81 -26.41 7.34
N GLU A 264 -37.84 -27.55 6.66
CA GLU A 264 -36.86 -28.62 6.85
C GLU A 264 -35.44 -28.22 6.48
N GLN A 265 -35.27 -27.40 5.43
CA GLN A 265 -33.96 -26.90 4.99
C GLN A 265 -33.40 -25.86 5.96
N VAL A 266 -34.26 -25.05 6.59
CA VAL A 266 -33.87 -24.13 7.66
C VAL A 266 -33.38 -24.90 8.88
N GLU A 267 -34.08 -25.95 9.29
CA GLU A 267 -33.68 -26.78 10.42
C GLU A 267 -32.38 -27.55 10.14
N ALA A 268 -32.20 -28.06 8.91
CA ALA A 268 -30.96 -28.66 8.47
C ALA A 268 -29.78 -27.65 8.51
N ALA A 269 -29.98 -26.42 8.02
CA ALA A 269 -28.99 -25.35 8.10
C ALA A 269 -28.57 -25.03 9.54
N ARG A 270 -29.56 -24.93 10.46
CA ARG A 270 -29.30 -24.67 11.88
C ARG A 270 -28.51 -25.80 12.54
N ARG A 271 -28.84 -27.06 12.26
CA ARG A 271 -28.09 -28.22 12.77
C ARG A 271 -26.65 -28.25 12.26
N MET A 272 -26.44 -28.02 10.97
CA MET A 272 -25.10 -27.99 10.37
C MET A 272 -24.25 -26.83 10.91
N HIS A 273 -24.86 -25.68 11.16
CA HIS A 273 -24.17 -24.53 11.76
C HIS A 273 -23.83 -24.76 13.24
N ALA A 274 -24.78 -25.29 14.03
CA ALA A 274 -24.58 -25.58 15.45
C ALA A 274 -23.54 -26.67 15.70
N ALA A 275 -23.38 -27.61 14.76
CA ALA A 275 -22.33 -28.63 14.83
C ALA A 275 -20.90 -28.07 14.63
N GLY A 276 -20.75 -26.82 14.14
CA GLY A 276 -19.45 -26.16 13.96
C GLY A 276 -18.56 -26.76 12.86
N THR A 277 -19.00 -27.83 12.19
CA THR A 277 -18.22 -28.56 11.18
C THR A 277 -18.33 -27.99 9.77
N HIS A 278 -19.30 -27.10 9.52
CA HIS A 278 -19.57 -26.54 8.20
C HIS A 278 -19.56 -25.00 8.26
N SER A 279 -18.77 -24.39 7.37
CA SER A 279 -18.85 -22.95 7.15
C SER A 279 -20.20 -22.57 6.53
N VAL A 280 -20.62 -21.31 6.68
CA VAL A 280 -21.87 -20.82 6.07
C VAL A 280 -21.86 -20.98 4.54
N ASP A 281 -20.67 -20.93 3.93
CA ASP A 281 -20.49 -21.19 2.50
C ASP A 281 -20.77 -22.65 2.12
N ALA A 282 -20.30 -23.60 2.93
CA ALA A 282 -20.57 -25.02 2.73
C ALA A 282 -22.07 -25.34 2.90
N ILE A 283 -22.74 -24.71 3.88
CA ILE A 283 -24.18 -24.86 4.11
C ILE A 283 -24.98 -24.28 2.93
N ALA A 284 -24.60 -23.10 2.44
CA ALA A 284 -25.26 -22.46 1.29
C ALA A 284 -25.12 -23.31 0.02
N ALA A 285 -23.94 -23.88 -0.21
CA ALA A 285 -23.69 -24.79 -1.33
C ALA A 285 -24.50 -26.09 -1.22
N ALA A 286 -24.53 -26.72 -0.04
CA ALA A 286 -25.28 -27.95 0.20
C ALA A 286 -26.80 -27.78 0.01
N LEU A 287 -27.33 -26.60 0.34
CA LEU A 287 -28.76 -26.30 0.23
C LEU A 287 -29.15 -25.61 -1.08
N GLY A 288 -28.19 -25.34 -1.98
CA GLY A 288 -28.45 -24.70 -3.27
C GLY A 288 -28.97 -23.25 -3.17
N VAL A 289 -28.61 -22.53 -2.11
CA VAL A 289 -29.09 -21.16 -1.84
C VAL A 289 -27.96 -20.17 -1.64
N SER A 290 -28.29 -18.87 -1.62
CA SER A 290 -27.28 -17.83 -1.36
C SER A 290 -26.89 -17.77 0.12
N ARG A 291 -25.65 -17.32 0.41
CA ARG A 291 -25.18 -17.02 1.77
C ARG A 291 -26.14 -16.11 2.54
N ALA A 292 -26.66 -15.08 1.87
CA ALA A 292 -27.59 -14.11 2.45
C ALA A 292 -28.91 -14.77 2.87
N THR A 293 -29.35 -15.80 2.14
CA THR A 293 -30.51 -16.62 2.49
C THR A 293 -30.24 -17.39 3.78
N VAL A 294 -29.08 -18.04 3.89
CA VAL A 294 -28.70 -18.82 5.09
C VAL A 294 -28.63 -17.92 6.32
N TYR A 295 -27.93 -16.78 6.24
CA TYR A 295 -27.81 -15.85 7.38
C TYR A 295 -29.16 -15.39 7.92
N ARG A 296 -30.10 -15.05 7.03
CA ARG A 296 -31.45 -14.60 7.42
C ARG A 296 -32.20 -15.60 8.31
N HIS A 297 -31.93 -16.89 8.17
CA HIS A 297 -32.61 -17.95 8.92
C HIS A 297 -31.80 -18.47 10.12
N LEU A 298 -30.51 -18.14 10.20
CA LEU A 298 -29.65 -18.44 11.35
C LEU A 298 -29.75 -17.37 12.45
N THR A 299 -30.00 -16.09 12.10
CA THR A 299 -30.15 -14.98 13.07
C THR A 299 -31.59 -14.61 13.41
N ALA A 300 -32.58 -15.29 12.83
CA ALA A 300 -33.97 -15.14 13.23
C ALA A 300 -34.22 -15.91 14.55
N PRO A 301 -34.74 -15.27 15.61
CA PRO A 301 -35.01 -15.92 16.89
C PRO A 301 -35.98 -17.10 16.75
#